data_AF-A0A328ARX3-F1
#
_entry.id   AF-A0A328ARX3-F1
#
_cell.length_a   1.000
_cell.length_b   1.000
_cell.length_c   1.000
_cell.angle_alpha   90.00
_cell.angle_beta   90.00
_cell.angle_gamma   90.00
#
_symmetry.space_group_name_H-M   'P 1'
#
loop_
_entity.id
_entity.type
_entity.pdbx_description
1 polymer ?
#
loop_
_entity_poly.entity_id
_entity_poly.type
_entity_poly.pdbx_seq_one_letter_code
_entity_poly.pdbx_strand_id
1 'polypeptide(L)'
;MAFSARAHWGRLIAASLAVWAGAFALPHLVRTPDLQENRVMAPFPGPPQGWAALRAYPKAMDAWVADHFAPRTHLIAWLNYARMQLGVSGSPKVIVGKDGWLFTDNGTHLGAARNDPALPPQAWKAWLEALAGRTEYLKARGIPYVVAIAPDKESIYPEQAPAWFEGLDPDRPALRLSGLAQISGVGEVVYMHDLIAHQTRWGLKTFSRHDTHWTGLGAYWGYVQLMSRLHALGLADAPRPIEAFREVNVGGRNKPRDLALMLGVASFVQADYPELADLPLDAQRRTSFLTDKRDWTAPQVVDTGMAGKPVLLLTRDSFSNALLPFLYGHFSRIILAHNQDGSWRTDLVERFHPDLVILEVVENGAFYALPDAPPPSLSARARINHAVEAAQRQAAAAEPRRGQLIEGTQGPDTLTGGDGPDDITGREGADLVDGGPGNDRLRGGQDNDTVRGGAGDDWLTGGKDDDEVWGGPGADIFNAFPGAGLEVVMDFNIADGDLVRLDAGTSWEARQEGADTVIYIDGAKMVLKGVRLDSLPPAWIGIDGPR
;
A
#
# COMPACT_ATOMS: atom_id res chain seq x y z
N MET A 1 44.35 53.05 11.68
CA MET A 1 43.35 52.02 11.31
C MET A 1 43.21 50.92 12.38
N ALA A 2 42.95 51.26 13.64
CA ALA A 2 42.82 50.26 14.73
C ALA A 2 41.47 50.31 15.48
N PHE A 3 40.58 51.23 15.10
CA PHE A 3 39.28 51.44 15.76
C PHE A 3 38.09 50.77 15.06
N SER A 4 38.23 50.23 13.83
CA SER A 4 37.15 49.49 13.17
C SER A 4 37.03 48.04 13.65
N ALA A 5 38.14 47.36 13.95
CA ALA A 5 38.13 45.94 14.34
C ALA A 5 37.40 45.64 15.66
N ARG A 6 37.49 46.52 16.67
CA ARG A 6 36.85 46.30 18.00
C ARG A 6 35.31 46.34 17.95
N ALA A 7 34.73 47.15 17.06
CA ALA A 7 33.29 47.22 16.86
C ALA A 7 32.73 45.94 16.20
N HIS A 8 33.53 45.27 15.37
CA HIS A 8 33.16 43.99 14.76
C HIS A 8 33.19 42.84 15.77
N TRP A 9 34.20 42.80 16.66
CA TRP A 9 34.27 41.79 17.72
C TRP A 9 33.15 41.93 18.75
N GLY A 10 32.82 43.15 19.18
CA GLY A 10 31.70 43.37 20.10
C GLY A 10 30.36 42.92 19.52
N ARG A 11 30.11 43.21 18.23
CA ARG A 11 28.90 42.75 17.53
C ARG A 11 28.89 41.24 17.34
N LEU A 12 30.03 40.63 17.03
CA LEU A 12 30.15 39.17 16.88
C LEU A 12 29.94 38.45 18.21
N ILE A 13 30.52 38.95 19.31
CA ILE A 13 30.30 38.40 20.66
C ILE A 13 28.83 38.56 21.06
N ALA A 14 28.23 39.73 20.87
CA ALA A 14 26.83 39.97 21.19
C ALA A 14 25.89 39.09 20.35
N ALA A 15 26.15 38.93 19.05
CA ALA A 15 25.40 38.05 18.17
C ALA A 15 25.53 36.58 18.60
N SER A 16 26.75 36.12 18.91
CA SER A 16 26.98 34.77 19.42
C SER A 16 26.24 34.53 20.74
N LEU A 17 26.32 35.47 21.70
CA LEU A 17 25.60 35.36 22.97
C LEU A 17 24.08 35.36 22.76
N ALA A 18 23.55 36.14 21.81
CA ALA A 18 22.14 36.13 21.47
C ALA A 18 21.71 34.78 20.84
N VAL A 19 22.54 34.19 19.97
CA VAL A 19 22.31 32.85 19.41
C VAL A 19 22.35 31.79 20.51
N TRP A 20 23.32 31.84 21.43
CA TRP A 20 23.38 30.92 22.56
C TRP A 20 22.19 31.09 23.52
N ALA A 21 21.81 32.32 23.84
CA ALA A 21 20.63 32.59 24.66
C ALA A 21 19.35 32.08 23.99
N GLY A 22 19.20 32.29 22.68
CA GLY A 22 18.09 31.73 21.90
C GLY A 22 18.10 30.21 21.90
N ALA A 23 19.26 29.58 21.69
CA ALA A 23 19.41 28.13 21.71
C ALA A 23 19.03 27.51 23.07
N PHE A 24 19.30 28.17 24.19
CA PHE A 24 18.92 27.62 25.51
C PHE A 24 17.51 28.01 25.95
N ALA A 25 16.99 29.18 25.55
CA ALA A 25 15.67 29.62 25.96
C ALA A 25 14.54 29.07 25.08
N LEU A 26 14.74 29.03 23.76
CA LEU A 26 13.68 28.69 22.80
C LEU A 26 13.13 27.27 22.99
N PRO A 27 13.95 26.22 23.19
CA PRO A 27 13.45 24.86 23.43
C PRO A 27 12.56 24.71 24.67
N HIS A 28 12.66 25.63 25.64
CA HIS A 28 11.79 25.66 26.81
C HIS A 28 10.48 26.44 26.58
N LEU A 29 10.41 27.22 25.50
CA LEU A 29 9.24 28.02 25.12
C LEU A 29 8.39 27.35 24.03
N VAL A 30 8.96 26.41 23.28
CA VAL A 30 8.25 25.60 22.30
C VAL A 30 8.10 24.15 22.77
N ARG A 31 7.05 23.49 22.30
CA ARG A 31 6.81 22.08 22.60
C ARG A 31 7.97 21.23 22.06
N THR A 32 8.56 20.40 22.92
CA THR A 32 9.61 19.47 22.53
C THR A 32 9.07 18.44 21.52
N PRO A 33 9.77 18.19 20.40
CA PRO A 33 9.37 17.17 19.44
C PRO A 33 9.41 15.78 20.06
N ASP A 34 8.46 14.96 19.62
CA ASP A 34 8.43 13.54 19.99
C ASP A 34 9.42 12.78 19.09
N LEU A 35 10.54 12.33 19.65
CA LEU A 35 11.64 11.67 18.95
C LEU A 35 11.91 10.31 19.61
N GLN A 36 11.74 9.23 18.85
CA GLN A 36 12.15 7.89 19.28
C GLN A 36 13.55 7.56 18.78
N GLU A 37 14.52 7.55 19.68
CA GLU A 37 15.90 7.21 19.35
C GLU A 37 16.23 5.75 19.66
N ASN A 38 16.75 5.03 18.66
CA ASN A 38 17.25 3.66 18.81
C ASN A 38 18.65 3.57 19.45
N ARG A 39 19.06 4.56 20.26
CA ARG A 39 20.37 4.57 20.95
C ARG A 39 20.23 4.98 22.41
N VAL A 40 21.10 4.43 23.26
CA VAL A 40 21.19 4.80 24.67
C VAL A 40 21.91 6.14 24.78
N MET A 41 21.30 7.11 25.44
CA MET A 41 21.93 8.41 25.73
C MET A 41 23.07 8.23 26.75
N ALA A 42 24.16 8.97 26.56
CA ALA A 42 25.28 8.97 27.49
C ALA A 42 24.81 9.36 28.90
N PRO A 43 25.07 8.55 29.94
CA PRO A 43 24.72 8.92 31.30
C PRO A 43 25.60 10.06 31.79
N PHE A 44 25.14 10.78 32.81
CA PHE A 44 25.96 11.79 33.46
C PHE A 44 27.23 11.13 34.06
N PRO A 45 28.45 11.56 33.68
CA PRO A 45 29.68 10.83 34.04
C PRO A 45 30.04 10.89 35.53
N GLY A 46 29.37 11.72 36.33
CA GLY A 46 29.64 11.90 37.75
C GLY A 46 31.01 12.56 38.02
N PRO A 47 31.30 12.98 39.25
CA PRO A 47 32.61 13.54 39.58
C PRO A 47 33.73 12.50 39.37
N PRO A 48 34.83 12.82 38.68
CA PRO A 48 35.89 11.86 38.38
C PRO A 48 36.60 11.38 39.65
N GLN A 49 36.72 10.06 39.81
CA GLN A 49 37.43 9.44 40.94
C GLN A 49 38.82 8.96 40.51
N GLY A 50 39.83 9.75 40.81
CA GLY A 50 41.24 9.45 40.53
C GLY A 50 41.72 9.90 39.14
N TRP A 51 43.04 9.78 38.91
CA TRP A 51 43.73 10.36 37.75
C TRP A 51 43.31 9.75 36.40
N ALA A 52 42.99 8.45 36.37
CA ALA A 52 42.51 7.80 35.15
C ALA A 52 41.12 8.32 34.75
N ALA A 53 40.20 8.45 35.71
CA ALA A 53 38.88 9.04 35.50
C ALA A 53 38.97 10.51 35.07
N LEU A 54 39.89 11.28 35.66
CA LEU A 54 40.10 12.68 35.29
C LEU A 54 40.51 12.86 33.82
N ARG A 55 41.32 11.94 33.27
CA ARG A 55 41.72 11.96 31.85
C ARG A 55 40.58 11.57 30.91
N ALA A 56 39.69 10.68 31.34
CA ALA A 56 38.55 10.23 30.54
C ALA A 56 37.31 11.15 30.64
N TYR A 57 37.25 11.97 31.71
CA TYR A 57 36.11 12.83 32.02
C TYR A 57 35.71 13.81 30.90
N PRO A 58 36.63 14.51 30.18
CA PRO A 58 36.24 15.40 29.10
C PRO A 58 35.46 14.70 28.00
N LYS A 59 35.94 13.53 27.54
CA LYS A 59 35.26 12.74 26.51
C LYS A 59 33.88 12.27 26.95
N ALA A 60 33.74 11.86 28.22
CA ALA A 60 32.46 11.42 28.76
C ALA A 60 31.49 12.59 28.96
N MET A 61 32.00 13.76 29.35
CA MET A 61 31.22 15.00 29.46
C MET A 61 30.78 15.50 28.09
N ASP A 62 31.65 15.50 27.08
CA ASP A 62 31.32 15.90 25.71
C ASP A 62 30.18 15.04 25.14
N ALA A 63 30.23 13.71 25.38
CA ALA A 63 29.15 12.81 24.99
C ALA A 63 27.84 13.13 25.72
N TRP A 64 27.89 13.38 27.03
CA TRP A 64 26.70 13.76 27.82
C TRP A 64 26.11 15.10 27.36
N VAL A 65 26.94 16.13 27.20
CA VAL A 65 26.53 17.47 26.73
C VAL A 65 25.93 17.39 25.34
N ALA A 66 26.55 16.64 24.42
CA ALA A 66 26.01 16.45 23.09
C ALA A 66 24.62 15.80 23.13
N ASP A 67 24.41 14.78 23.96
CA ASP A 67 23.12 14.07 24.06
C ASP A 67 22.03 14.89 24.78
N HIS A 68 22.43 15.75 25.71
CA HIS A 68 21.51 16.55 26.56
C HIS A 68 21.46 18.03 26.16
N PHE A 69 22.00 18.39 25.00
CA PHE A 69 21.92 19.74 24.45
C PHE A 69 20.45 20.11 24.15
N ALA A 70 19.91 21.14 24.80
CA ALA A 70 18.47 21.43 24.78
C ALA A 70 17.84 21.56 23.36
N PRO A 71 18.49 22.20 22.36
CA PRO A 71 17.99 22.24 20.98
C PRO A 71 18.04 20.92 20.20
N ARG A 72 18.72 19.89 20.71
CA ARG A 72 19.10 18.71 19.92
C ARG A 72 17.90 18.04 19.25
N THR A 73 16.83 17.81 19.99
CA THR A 73 15.61 17.17 19.47
C THR A 73 14.95 18.01 18.38
N HIS A 74 14.91 19.34 18.54
CA HIS A 74 14.41 20.27 17.54
C HIS A 74 15.25 20.28 16.26
N LEU A 75 16.58 20.26 16.39
CA LEU A 75 17.50 20.24 15.25
C LEU A 75 17.37 18.93 14.46
N ILE A 76 17.32 17.79 15.16
CA ILE A 76 17.14 16.46 14.54
C ILE A 76 15.81 16.41 13.80
N ALA A 77 14.72 16.81 14.46
CA ALA A 77 13.40 16.78 13.88
C ALA A 77 13.29 17.68 12.63
N TRP A 78 13.85 18.90 12.67
CA TRP A 78 13.87 19.81 11.52
C TRP A 78 14.69 19.26 10.35
N LEU A 79 15.88 18.72 10.61
CA LEU A 79 16.73 18.11 9.58
C LEU A 79 16.04 16.91 8.93
N ASN A 80 15.39 16.06 9.73
CA ASN A 80 14.67 14.90 9.21
C ASN A 80 13.44 15.32 8.41
N TYR A 81 12.72 16.36 8.84
CA TYR A 81 11.61 16.92 8.07
C TYR A 81 12.10 17.48 6.73
N ALA A 82 13.21 18.23 6.70
CA ALA A 82 13.80 18.73 5.46
C ALA A 82 14.21 17.60 4.51
N ARG A 83 14.84 16.53 5.02
CA ARG A 83 15.19 15.34 4.23
C ARG A 83 13.96 14.65 3.64
N MET A 84 12.90 14.51 4.44
CA MET A 84 11.63 13.93 4.00
C MET A 84 11.01 14.73 2.84
N GLN A 85 11.04 16.06 2.91
CA GLN A 85 10.54 16.90 1.80
C GLN A 85 11.38 16.76 0.51
N LEU A 86 12.62 16.29 0.63
CA LEU A 86 13.52 16.02 -0.51
C LEU A 86 13.47 14.56 -0.98
N GLY A 87 12.56 13.72 -0.44
CA GLY A 87 12.48 12.30 -0.79
C GLY A 87 13.62 11.45 -0.21
N VAL A 88 14.37 11.97 0.77
CA VAL A 88 15.52 11.27 1.35
C VAL A 88 15.15 10.64 2.69
N SER A 89 15.24 9.31 2.75
CA SER A 89 15.05 8.55 3.98
C SER A 89 16.19 8.80 4.97
N GLY A 90 15.85 9.29 6.16
CA GLY A 90 16.78 9.42 7.30
C GLY A 90 17.00 8.12 8.09
N SER A 91 16.42 7.01 7.62
CA SER A 91 16.41 5.69 8.27
C SER A 91 16.39 4.60 7.20
N PRO A 92 17.06 3.45 7.41
CA PRO A 92 16.96 2.31 6.50
C PRO A 92 15.60 1.59 6.58
N LYS A 93 14.79 1.86 7.63
CA LYS A 93 13.48 1.21 7.84
C LYS A 93 12.29 2.05 7.41
N VAL A 94 12.46 3.37 7.35
CA VAL A 94 11.40 4.30 6.98
C VAL A 94 11.75 4.86 5.62
N ILE A 95 10.97 4.49 4.63
CA ILE A 95 11.18 4.82 3.24
C ILE A 95 10.32 6.02 2.88
N VAL A 96 10.92 7.07 2.32
CA VAL A 96 10.19 8.26 1.88
C VAL A 96 9.79 8.08 0.41
N GLY A 97 8.48 7.97 0.18
CA GLY A 97 7.85 7.94 -1.12
C GLY A 97 7.54 9.33 -1.68
N LYS A 98 6.76 9.37 -2.76
CA LYS A 98 6.32 10.61 -3.39
C LYS A 98 5.48 11.43 -2.40
N ASP A 99 5.55 12.74 -2.55
CA ASP A 99 4.88 13.68 -1.67
C ASP A 99 5.09 13.36 -0.18
N GLY A 100 6.28 12.94 0.26
CA GLY A 100 6.53 12.66 1.68
C GLY A 100 5.65 11.57 2.32
N TRP A 101 5.03 10.69 1.51
CA TRP A 101 4.48 9.43 2.02
C TRP A 101 5.58 8.62 2.68
N LEU A 102 5.28 7.98 3.81
CA LEU A 102 6.23 7.16 4.54
C LEU A 102 5.85 5.70 4.41
N PHE A 103 6.75 4.85 3.95
CA PHE A 103 6.58 3.39 3.92
C PHE A 103 7.51 2.75 4.93
N THR A 104 7.18 1.54 5.37
CA THR A 104 8.11 0.71 6.14
C THR A 104 8.91 -0.15 5.19
N ASP A 105 10.12 -0.55 5.58
CA ASP A 105 10.80 -1.71 5.03
C ASP A 105 11.53 -2.41 6.18
N ASN A 106 11.06 -3.60 6.51
CA ASN A 106 11.66 -4.45 7.53
C ASN A 106 12.59 -5.52 6.91
N GLY A 107 12.82 -5.48 5.60
CA GLY A 107 13.58 -6.49 4.88
C GLY A 107 12.73 -7.62 4.28
N THR A 108 11.40 -7.59 4.35
CA THR A 108 10.57 -8.75 3.94
C THR A 108 9.53 -8.49 2.84
N HIS A 109 9.27 -7.24 2.45
CA HIS A 109 8.14 -6.94 1.56
C HIS A 109 8.41 -5.96 0.42
N LEU A 110 9.47 -5.14 0.47
CA LEU A 110 9.98 -4.40 -0.70
C LEU A 110 10.98 -5.25 -1.51
N GLY A 111 10.83 -6.57 -1.47
CA GLY A 111 11.80 -7.51 -2.05
C GLY A 111 11.90 -7.44 -3.57
N ALA A 112 10.81 -7.11 -4.28
CA ALA A 112 10.83 -6.87 -5.72
C ALA A 112 11.81 -5.75 -6.10
N ALA A 113 11.79 -4.64 -5.34
CA ALA A 113 12.74 -3.53 -5.52
C ALA A 113 14.18 -3.86 -5.12
N ARG A 114 14.42 -5.03 -4.50
CA ARG A 114 15.74 -5.56 -4.17
C ARG A 114 16.16 -6.74 -5.05
N ASN A 115 15.34 -7.13 -6.05
CA ASN A 115 15.50 -8.36 -6.82
C ASN A 115 15.58 -9.62 -5.93
N ASP A 116 14.82 -9.64 -4.82
CA ASP A 116 14.70 -10.83 -3.99
C ASP A 116 14.05 -11.96 -4.82
N PRO A 117 14.59 -13.19 -4.80
CA PRO A 117 14.04 -14.28 -5.59
C PRO A 117 12.65 -14.67 -5.07
N ALA A 118 11.74 -15.00 -6.00
CA ALA A 118 10.42 -15.54 -5.65
C ALA A 118 10.55 -16.73 -4.68
N LEU A 119 9.59 -16.84 -3.76
CA LEU A 119 9.58 -17.95 -2.81
C LEU A 119 9.57 -19.30 -3.56
N PRO A 120 10.43 -20.25 -3.16
CA PRO A 120 10.51 -21.52 -3.86
C PRO A 120 9.24 -22.36 -3.63
N PRO A 121 8.84 -23.23 -4.57
CA PRO A 121 7.62 -24.04 -4.45
C PRO A 121 7.53 -24.89 -3.16
N GLN A 122 8.68 -25.32 -2.62
CA GLN A 122 8.75 -26.05 -1.35
C GLN A 122 8.27 -25.19 -0.16
N ALA A 123 8.53 -23.89 -0.20
CA ALA A 123 8.08 -22.94 0.81
C ALA A 123 6.55 -22.79 0.79
N TRP A 124 5.94 -22.65 -0.40
CA TRP A 124 4.49 -22.62 -0.54
C TRP A 124 3.84 -23.90 -0.02
N LYS A 125 4.40 -25.06 -0.39
CA LYS A 125 3.92 -26.36 0.07
C LYS A 125 3.97 -26.47 1.60
N ALA A 126 5.07 -26.10 2.23
CA ALA A 126 5.20 -26.15 3.68
C ALA A 126 4.15 -25.28 4.38
N TRP A 127 3.92 -24.07 3.87
CA TRP A 127 2.90 -23.17 4.41
C TRP A 127 1.48 -23.74 4.24
N LEU A 128 1.15 -24.28 3.07
CA LEU A 128 -0.15 -24.90 2.80
C LEU A 128 -0.37 -26.15 3.64
N GLU A 129 0.67 -26.95 3.89
CA GLU A 129 0.60 -28.10 4.78
C GLU A 129 0.33 -27.68 6.23
N ALA A 130 0.94 -26.58 6.69
CA ALA A 130 0.66 -26.01 8.00
C ALA A 130 -0.78 -25.48 8.11
N LEU A 131 -1.27 -24.77 7.09
CA LEU A 131 -2.67 -24.32 7.01
C LEU A 131 -3.63 -25.50 7.05
N ALA A 132 -3.37 -26.52 6.24
CA ALA A 132 -4.18 -27.74 6.18
C ALA A 132 -4.25 -28.44 7.53
N GLY A 133 -3.10 -28.59 8.21
CA GLY A 133 -3.02 -29.23 9.51
C GLY A 133 -3.84 -28.52 10.57
N ARG A 134 -3.68 -27.19 10.69
CA ARG A 134 -4.47 -26.37 11.62
C ARG A 134 -5.97 -26.43 11.30
N THR A 135 -6.33 -26.36 10.02
CA THR A 135 -7.71 -26.43 9.54
C THR A 135 -8.35 -27.77 9.89
N GLU A 136 -7.69 -28.89 9.59
CA GLU A 136 -8.19 -30.24 9.91
C GLU A 136 -8.30 -30.46 11.42
N TYR A 137 -7.33 -29.97 12.20
CA TYR A 137 -7.34 -30.07 13.66
C TYR A 137 -8.55 -29.37 14.30
N LEU A 138 -8.87 -28.15 13.86
CA LEU A 138 -10.01 -27.38 14.37
C LEU A 138 -11.34 -27.89 13.80
N LYS A 139 -11.36 -28.30 12.52
CA LYS A 139 -12.54 -28.90 11.90
C LYS A 139 -12.98 -30.19 12.60
N ALA A 140 -12.04 -31.01 13.08
CA ALA A 140 -12.35 -32.19 13.88
C ALA A 140 -13.06 -31.86 15.21
N ARG A 141 -13.03 -30.60 15.65
CA ARG A 141 -13.73 -30.07 16.84
C ARG A 141 -14.95 -29.22 16.48
N GLY A 142 -15.32 -29.14 15.20
CA GLY A 142 -16.42 -28.30 14.73
C GLY A 142 -16.10 -26.80 14.70
N ILE A 143 -14.81 -26.44 14.75
CA ILE A 143 -14.36 -25.04 14.80
C ILE A 143 -13.76 -24.67 13.43
N PRO A 144 -14.34 -23.73 12.68
CA PRO A 144 -13.75 -23.19 11.46
C PRO A 144 -12.48 -22.37 11.77
N TYR A 145 -11.53 -22.42 10.84
CA TYR A 145 -10.26 -21.69 10.92
C TYR A 145 -10.07 -20.84 9.67
N VAL A 146 -9.82 -19.55 9.86
CA VAL A 146 -9.64 -18.58 8.79
C VAL A 146 -8.34 -17.81 9.01
N VAL A 147 -7.54 -17.65 7.96
CA VAL A 147 -6.41 -16.72 7.94
C VAL A 147 -6.86 -15.46 7.24
N ALA A 148 -6.93 -14.34 7.95
CA ALA A 148 -7.23 -13.02 7.41
C ALA A 148 -5.92 -12.26 7.19
N ILE A 149 -5.65 -11.82 5.96
CA ILE A 149 -4.42 -11.13 5.61
C ILE A 149 -4.75 -9.66 5.32
N ALA A 150 -4.20 -8.75 6.12
CA ALA A 150 -4.27 -7.31 5.88
C ALA A 150 -3.21 -6.90 4.85
N PRO A 151 -3.55 -6.07 3.84
CA PRO A 151 -2.59 -5.69 2.81
C PRO A 151 -1.54 -4.72 3.33
N ASP A 152 -0.35 -4.77 2.75
CA ASP A 152 0.68 -3.76 2.99
C ASP A 152 0.34 -2.45 2.28
N LYS A 153 0.84 -1.32 2.79
CA LYS A 153 0.43 0.01 2.31
C LYS A 153 0.86 0.25 0.86
N GLU A 154 2.07 -0.11 0.49
CA GLU A 154 2.58 -0.05 -0.88
C GLU A 154 1.80 -0.93 -1.85
N SER A 155 1.08 -1.93 -1.34
CA SER A 155 0.21 -2.74 -2.19
C SER A 155 -1.11 -2.06 -2.56
N ILE A 156 -1.48 -1.02 -1.81
CA ILE A 156 -2.70 -0.24 -1.96
C ILE A 156 -2.41 1.13 -2.57
N TYR A 157 -1.23 1.70 -2.30
CA TYR A 157 -0.74 2.98 -2.79
C TYR A 157 0.60 2.84 -3.56
N PRO A 158 0.68 2.01 -4.62
CA PRO A 158 1.92 1.85 -5.39
C PRO A 158 2.35 3.16 -6.06
N GLU A 159 1.42 4.03 -6.42
CA GLU A 159 1.68 5.32 -7.07
C GLU A 159 2.42 6.30 -6.15
N GLN A 160 2.24 6.15 -4.83
CA GLN A 160 2.89 6.97 -3.80
C GLN A 160 4.23 6.40 -3.35
N ALA A 161 4.59 5.18 -3.78
CA ALA A 161 5.85 4.55 -3.46
C ALA A 161 7.06 5.36 -4.01
N PRO A 162 8.28 5.13 -3.52
CA PRO A 162 9.48 5.85 -3.99
C PRO A 162 9.71 5.69 -5.49
N ALA A 163 10.45 6.63 -6.09
CA ALA A 163 10.73 6.60 -7.53
C ALA A 163 11.49 5.35 -8.02
N TRP A 164 12.18 4.64 -7.14
CA TRP A 164 12.86 3.38 -7.46
C TRP A 164 11.96 2.15 -7.32
N PHE A 165 10.74 2.30 -6.82
CA PHE A 165 9.79 1.20 -6.66
C PHE A 165 9.18 0.88 -8.03
N GLU A 166 9.55 -0.27 -8.58
CA GLU A 166 9.15 -0.72 -9.94
C GLU A 166 7.80 -1.46 -9.96
N GLY A 167 7.06 -1.46 -8.84
CA GLY A 167 5.77 -2.15 -8.71
C GLY A 167 5.82 -3.33 -7.72
N LEU A 168 4.65 -3.90 -7.47
CA LEU A 168 4.52 -5.07 -6.60
C LEU A 168 4.94 -6.34 -7.34
N ASP A 169 5.52 -7.28 -6.61
CA ASP A 169 5.70 -8.64 -7.09
C ASP A 169 4.31 -9.26 -7.39
N PRO A 170 3.97 -9.61 -8.65
CA PRO A 170 2.73 -10.30 -8.96
C PRO A 170 2.65 -11.68 -8.27
N ASP A 171 3.80 -12.23 -7.87
CA ASP A 171 3.95 -13.50 -7.17
C ASP A 171 4.12 -13.34 -5.66
N ARG A 172 3.79 -12.16 -5.12
CA ARG A 172 3.88 -11.88 -3.69
C ARG A 172 3.21 -12.96 -2.85
N PRO A 173 3.79 -13.31 -1.68
CA PRO A 173 3.35 -14.45 -0.90
C PRO A 173 1.86 -14.44 -0.54
N ALA A 174 1.30 -13.30 -0.12
CA ALA A 174 -0.11 -13.23 0.27
C ALA A 174 -1.07 -13.60 -0.89
N LEU A 175 -0.80 -13.09 -2.09
CA LEU A 175 -1.61 -13.38 -3.27
C LEU A 175 -1.43 -14.84 -3.72
N ARG A 176 -0.18 -15.31 -3.82
CA ARG A 176 0.10 -16.70 -4.23
C ARG A 176 -0.46 -17.73 -3.24
N LEU A 177 -0.24 -17.53 -1.94
CA LEU A 177 -0.68 -18.46 -0.90
C LEU A 177 -2.20 -18.50 -0.77
N SER A 178 -2.89 -17.36 -0.88
CA SER A 178 -4.35 -17.32 -0.88
C SER A 178 -4.94 -18.07 -2.08
N GLY A 179 -4.42 -17.82 -3.29
CA GLY A 179 -4.85 -18.54 -4.50
C GLY A 179 -4.60 -20.04 -4.41
N LEU A 180 -3.41 -20.47 -3.96
CA LEU A 180 -3.09 -21.89 -3.79
C LEU A 180 -3.93 -22.55 -2.69
N ALA A 181 -4.24 -21.87 -1.60
CA ALA A 181 -5.13 -22.37 -0.55
C ALA A 181 -6.54 -22.62 -1.09
N GLN A 182 -7.06 -21.69 -1.91
CA GLN A 182 -8.34 -21.83 -2.58
C GLN A 182 -8.36 -22.99 -3.57
N ILE A 183 -7.36 -23.11 -4.44
CA ILE A 183 -7.27 -24.20 -5.44
C ILE A 183 -7.13 -25.57 -4.78
N SER A 184 -6.30 -25.66 -3.73
CA SER A 184 -6.10 -26.92 -3.00
C SER A 184 -7.26 -27.28 -2.06
N GLY A 185 -8.08 -26.31 -1.68
CA GLY A 185 -9.22 -26.48 -0.79
C GLY A 185 -8.83 -26.98 0.61
N VAL A 186 -7.67 -26.55 1.11
CA VAL A 186 -7.13 -27.03 2.41
C VAL A 186 -7.33 -26.08 3.58
N GLY A 187 -7.77 -24.87 3.33
CA GLY A 187 -8.09 -23.90 4.36
C GLY A 187 -8.66 -22.61 3.77
N GLU A 188 -9.24 -21.79 4.63
CA GLU A 188 -9.83 -20.51 4.24
C GLU A 188 -8.82 -19.39 4.48
N VAL A 189 -8.48 -18.67 3.41
CA VAL A 189 -7.62 -17.49 3.45
C VAL A 189 -8.41 -16.32 2.87
N VAL A 190 -8.53 -15.24 3.63
CA VAL A 190 -9.18 -14.01 3.19
C VAL A 190 -8.13 -12.93 3.09
N TYR A 191 -7.73 -12.64 1.86
CA TYR A 191 -6.83 -11.53 1.60
C TYR A 191 -7.61 -10.24 1.40
N MET A 192 -7.54 -9.33 2.37
CA MET A 192 -8.36 -8.11 2.47
C MET A 192 -7.81 -6.97 1.58
N HIS A 193 -7.49 -7.25 0.32
CA HIS A 193 -6.84 -6.30 -0.59
C HIS A 193 -7.81 -5.67 -1.59
N ASP A 194 -8.51 -6.47 -2.39
CA ASP A 194 -9.25 -6.01 -3.57
C ASP A 194 -10.24 -4.89 -3.29
N LEU A 195 -11.05 -5.02 -2.21
CA LEU A 195 -12.02 -3.98 -1.87
C LEU A 195 -11.33 -2.71 -1.37
N ILE A 196 -10.25 -2.84 -0.61
CA ILE A 196 -9.49 -1.67 -0.12
C ILE A 196 -8.83 -0.95 -1.30
N ALA A 197 -8.19 -1.70 -2.21
CA ALA A 197 -7.53 -1.17 -3.39
C ALA A 197 -8.53 -0.48 -4.32
N HIS A 198 -9.68 -1.11 -4.58
CA HIS A 198 -10.76 -0.51 -5.36
C HIS A 198 -11.20 0.82 -4.77
N GLN A 199 -11.53 0.87 -3.48
CA GLN A 199 -12.02 2.09 -2.83
C GLN A 199 -10.97 3.20 -2.80
N THR A 200 -9.70 2.82 -2.69
CA THR A 200 -8.56 3.74 -2.76
C THR A 200 -8.47 4.44 -4.11
N ARG A 201 -8.62 3.69 -5.21
CA ARG A 201 -8.65 4.26 -6.58
C ARG A 201 -9.79 5.25 -6.80
N TRP A 202 -10.89 5.10 -6.05
CA TRP A 202 -12.01 6.06 -6.02
C TRP A 202 -11.80 7.26 -5.08
N GLY A 203 -10.58 7.48 -4.60
CA GLY A 203 -10.20 8.64 -3.79
C GLY A 203 -10.42 8.47 -2.29
N LEU A 204 -10.77 7.27 -1.81
CA LEU A 204 -10.89 7.02 -0.38
C LEU A 204 -9.52 6.92 0.28
N LYS A 205 -9.32 7.64 1.39
CA LYS A 205 -8.10 7.55 2.20
C LYS A 205 -8.14 6.33 3.08
N THR A 206 -7.65 5.21 2.57
CA THR A 206 -7.66 3.90 3.25
C THR A 206 -6.43 3.67 4.10
N PHE A 207 -5.32 4.38 3.85
CA PHE A 207 -4.13 4.39 4.71
C PHE A 207 -3.70 5.80 5.06
N SER A 208 -3.00 5.94 6.18
CA SER A 208 -2.36 7.19 6.56
C SER A 208 -1.05 7.41 5.78
N ARG A 209 -0.85 8.64 5.34
CA ARG A 209 0.36 9.08 4.63
C ARG A 209 1.64 8.82 5.42
N HIS A 210 1.59 9.02 6.74
CA HIS A 210 2.78 9.02 7.59
C HIS A 210 2.82 7.86 8.61
N ASP A 211 2.00 6.82 8.41
CA ASP A 211 1.88 5.66 9.29
C ASP A 211 1.89 4.34 8.51
N THR A 212 2.12 3.21 9.19
CA THR A 212 1.99 1.87 8.58
C THR A 212 0.53 1.44 8.46
N HIS A 213 -0.34 1.87 9.36
CA HIS A 213 -1.70 1.33 9.48
C HIS A 213 -2.69 1.94 8.49
N TRP A 214 -3.70 1.15 8.15
CA TRP A 214 -4.91 1.63 7.51
C TRP A 214 -5.65 2.67 8.38
N THR A 215 -6.46 3.52 7.75
CA THR A 215 -7.45 4.35 8.45
C THR A 215 -8.64 3.48 8.89
N GLY A 216 -9.56 4.04 9.68
CA GLY A 216 -10.84 3.39 9.98
C GLY A 216 -11.66 3.09 8.73
N LEU A 217 -11.51 3.86 7.65
CA LEU A 217 -12.16 3.60 6.37
C LEU A 217 -11.51 2.41 5.64
N GLY A 218 -10.18 2.31 5.64
CA GLY A 218 -9.48 1.13 5.12
C GLY A 218 -9.84 -0.13 5.91
N ALA A 219 -9.83 -0.04 7.23
CA ALA A 219 -10.24 -1.13 8.12
C ALA A 219 -11.70 -1.55 7.90
N TYR A 220 -12.62 -0.61 7.64
CA TYR A 220 -14.02 -0.91 7.32
C TYR A 220 -14.13 -1.73 6.03
N TRP A 221 -13.40 -1.40 4.97
CA TRP A 221 -13.46 -2.16 3.72
C TRP A 221 -12.79 -3.53 3.83
N GLY A 222 -11.72 -3.65 4.61
CA GLY A 222 -11.16 -4.95 5.00
C GLY A 222 -12.17 -5.79 5.79
N TYR A 223 -12.87 -5.17 6.75
CA TYR A 223 -13.97 -5.77 7.50
C TYR A 223 -15.10 -6.26 6.58
N VAL A 224 -15.52 -5.46 5.60
CA VAL A 224 -16.57 -5.84 4.64
C VAL A 224 -16.14 -7.07 3.86
N GLN A 225 -14.90 -7.12 3.37
CA GLN A 225 -14.38 -8.29 2.65
C GLN A 225 -14.35 -9.53 3.54
N LEU A 226 -13.84 -9.41 4.76
CA LEU A 226 -13.78 -10.49 5.74
C LEU A 226 -15.17 -11.03 6.09
N MET A 227 -16.08 -10.16 6.52
CA MET A 227 -17.41 -10.57 6.96
C MET A 227 -18.29 -11.04 5.80
N SER A 228 -18.12 -10.51 4.59
CA SER A 228 -18.84 -11.04 3.42
C SER A 228 -18.44 -12.49 3.14
N ARG A 229 -17.14 -12.82 3.26
CA ARG A 229 -16.67 -14.20 3.12
C ARG A 229 -17.17 -15.08 4.26
N LEU A 230 -17.10 -14.62 5.51
CA LEU A 230 -17.63 -15.37 6.66
C LEU A 230 -19.14 -15.61 6.55
N HIS A 231 -19.91 -14.61 6.10
CA HIS A 231 -21.34 -14.74 5.88
C HIS A 231 -21.67 -15.74 4.76
N ALA A 232 -20.95 -15.68 3.64
CA ALA A 232 -21.11 -16.65 2.54
C ALA A 232 -20.80 -18.10 2.98
N LEU A 233 -19.92 -18.26 3.97
CA LEU A 233 -19.60 -19.56 4.60
C LEU A 233 -20.58 -19.94 5.72
N GLY A 234 -21.54 -19.09 6.06
CA GLY A 234 -22.49 -19.32 7.18
C GLY A 234 -21.86 -19.20 8.57
N LEU A 235 -20.72 -18.52 8.69
CA LEU A 235 -19.93 -18.41 9.93
C LEU A 235 -20.27 -17.17 10.76
N ALA A 236 -20.87 -16.17 10.13
CA ALA A 236 -21.26 -14.92 10.78
C ALA A 236 -22.42 -14.24 10.02
N ASP A 237 -22.96 -13.17 10.62
CA ASP A 237 -23.93 -12.31 9.92
C ASP A 237 -23.24 -11.50 8.80
N ALA A 238 -24.06 -10.96 7.90
CA ALA A 238 -23.60 -10.04 6.86
C ALA A 238 -22.95 -8.79 7.48
N PRO A 239 -21.99 -8.15 6.77
CA PRO A 239 -21.37 -6.91 7.25
C PRO A 239 -22.43 -5.84 7.51
N ARG A 240 -22.24 -5.09 8.59
CA ARG A 240 -23.06 -3.92 8.93
C ARG A 240 -22.64 -2.75 8.04
N PRO A 241 -23.59 -1.90 7.63
CA PRO A 241 -23.30 -0.77 6.77
C PRO A 241 -22.55 0.33 7.55
N ILE A 242 -21.83 1.21 6.85
CA ILE A 242 -20.89 2.17 7.45
C ILE A 242 -21.58 3.15 8.40
N GLU A 243 -22.86 3.46 8.17
CA GLU A 243 -23.70 4.35 9.00
C GLU A 243 -23.92 3.81 10.41
N ALA A 244 -23.66 2.51 10.61
CA ALA A 244 -23.70 1.87 11.91
C ALA A 244 -22.50 2.26 12.80
N PHE A 245 -21.50 2.95 12.23
CA PHE A 245 -20.27 3.36 12.89
C PHE A 245 -20.13 4.89 12.87
N ARG A 246 -19.40 5.42 13.86
CA ARG A 246 -19.15 6.86 13.99
C ARG A 246 -17.66 7.12 14.01
N GLU A 247 -17.26 8.15 13.27
CA GLU A 247 -15.90 8.67 13.38
C GLU A 247 -15.68 9.19 14.80
N VAL A 248 -14.58 8.76 15.41
CA VAL A 248 -14.20 9.16 16.75
C VAL A 248 -12.83 9.81 16.72
N ASN A 249 -12.76 10.99 17.33
CA ASN A 249 -11.49 11.60 17.66
C ASN A 249 -11.04 11.08 19.03
N VAL A 250 -10.41 9.91 19.03
CA VAL A 250 -9.92 9.31 20.28
C VAL A 250 -8.79 10.20 20.80
N GLY A 251 -9.00 10.85 21.95
CA GLY A 251 -8.13 11.92 22.47
C GLY A 251 -6.63 11.64 22.31
N GLY A 252 -5.95 12.44 21.49
CA GLY A 252 -4.50 12.38 21.27
C GLY A 252 -4.03 11.38 20.20
N ARG A 253 -4.94 10.61 19.58
CA ARG A 253 -4.66 9.62 18.53
C ARG A 253 -4.63 10.17 17.10
N ASN A 254 -5.05 11.43 16.89
CA ASN A 254 -4.74 12.25 15.70
C ASN A 254 -3.29 12.78 15.70
N LYS A 255 -2.37 12.08 16.37
CA LYS A 255 -0.94 12.34 16.28
C LYS A 255 -0.32 11.28 15.39
N PRO A 256 0.64 11.65 14.53
CA PRO A 256 1.36 10.67 13.72
C PRO A 256 1.95 9.58 14.63
N ARG A 257 1.76 8.31 14.26
CA ARG A 257 2.35 7.17 14.97
C ARG A 257 3.49 6.60 14.13
N ASP A 258 4.11 5.54 14.66
CA ASP A 258 5.07 4.66 14.02
C ASP A 258 6.10 5.37 13.11
N LEU A 259 5.86 5.48 11.80
CA LEU A 259 6.87 5.96 10.84
C LEU A 259 7.28 7.41 11.06
N ALA A 260 6.32 8.32 11.29
CA ALA A 260 6.63 9.71 11.57
C ALA A 260 7.35 9.89 12.92
N LEU A 261 7.05 9.04 13.91
CA LEU A 261 7.74 9.01 15.20
C LEU A 261 9.17 8.47 15.05
N MET A 262 9.34 7.38 14.30
CA MET A 262 10.63 6.78 13.98
C MET A 262 11.54 7.73 13.22
N LEU A 263 10.98 8.54 12.31
CA LEU A 263 11.72 9.56 11.57
C LEU A 263 11.88 10.87 12.40
N GLY A 264 11.21 11.00 13.55
CA GLY A 264 11.29 12.20 14.39
C GLY A 264 10.60 13.42 13.79
N VAL A 265 9.63 13.23 12.89
CA VAL A 265 8.91 14.29 12.17
C VAL A 265 7.46 14.44 12.61
N ALA A 266 7.02 13.65 13.59
CA ALA A 266 5.64 13.65 14.08
C ALA A 266 5.11 15.03 14.54
N SER A 267 5.99 15.95 14.90
CA SER A 267 5.60 17.32 15.28
C SER A 267 5.39 18.28 14.11
N PHE A 268 5.77 17.89 12.89
CA PHE A 268 5.68 18.70 11.68
C PHE A 268 4.61 18.20 10.70
N VAL A 269 4.11 16.99 10.89
CA VAL A 269 3.14 16.37 10.00
C VAL A 269 1.80 16.18 10.69
N GLN A 270 0.72 16.26 9.92
CA GLN A 270 -0.61 15.95 10.42
C GLN A 270 -0.85 14.44 10.32
N ALA A 271 -1.60 13.90 11.29
CA ALA A 271 -2.18 12.58 11.15
C ALA A 271 -3.53 12.71 10.45
N ASP A 272 -3.70 11.97 9.36
CA ASP A 272 -4.99 11.77 8.70
C ASP A 272 -5.43 10.34 9.03
N TYR A 273 -6.06 10.20 10.20
CA TYR A 273 -6.32 8.90 10.83
C TYR A 273 -7.75 8.85 11.41
N PRO A 274 -8.79 8.96 10.56
CA PRO A 274 -10.17 8.81 11.05
C PRO A 274 -10.33 7.39 11.58
N GLU A 275 -10.56 7.23 12.88
CA GLU A 275 -10.93 5.94 13.49
C GLU A 275 -12.46 5.85 13.51
N LEU A 276 -13.01 4.67 13.23
CA LEU A 276 -14.43 4.40 13.35
C LEU A 276 -14.69 3.56 14.59
N ALA A 277 -15.73 3.92 15.35
CA ALA A 277 -16.16 3.21 16.55
C ALA A 277 -17.64 2.82 16.46
N ASP A 278 -17.99 1.79 17.23
CA ASP A 278 -19.38 1.39 17.47
C ASP A 278 -19.79 1.90 18.85
N LEU A 279 -20.02 3.22 18.96
CA LEU A 279 -20.20 3.92 20.24
C LEU A 279 -21.17 3.22 21.22
N PRO A 280 -22.35 2.73 20.80
CA PRO A 280 -23.24 1.98 21.69
C PRO A 280 -22.61 0.70 22.26
N LEU A 281 -21.93 -0.10 21.44
CA LEU A 281 -21.30 -1.35 21.89
C LEU A 281 -20.00 -1.09 22.66
N ASP A 282 -19.23 -0.09 22.25
CA ASP A 282 -18.01 0.33 22.94
C ASP A 282 -18.26 0.78 24.38
N ALA A 283 -19.42 1.37 24.66
CA ALA A 283 -19.81 1.76 26.02
C ALA A 283 -20.19 0.56 26.91
N GLN A 284 -20.62 -0.55 26.30
CA GLN A 284 -21.17 -1.72 27.01
C GLN A 284 -20.14 -2.84 27.21
N ARG A 285 -19.11 -2.89 26.36
CA ARG A 285 -18.10 -3.95 26.37
C ARG A 285 -17.29 -3.97 27.66
N ARG A 286 -16.87 -5.17 28.07
CA ARG A 286 -15.99 -5.38 29.22
C ARG A 286 -14.76 -6.16 28.78
N THR A 287 -13.58 -5.70 29.18
CA THR A 287 -12.31 -6.35 28.85
C THR A 287 -11.68 -6.95 30.11
N SER A 288 -11.38 -8.24 30.06
CA SER A 288 -10.69 -8.97 31.13
C SER A 288 -9.37 -9.52 30.60
N PHE A 289 -8.24 -9.13 31.18
CA PHE A 289 -6.94 -9.69 30.80
C PHE A 289 -6.71 -11.03 31.48
N LEU A 290 -6.10 -11.95 30.75
CA LEU A 290 -5.81 -13.32 31.20
C LEU A 290 -4.46 -13.45 31.90
N THR A 291 -3.67 -12.38 31.92
CA THR A 291 -2.36 -12.30 32.57
C THR A 291 -2.24 -10.98 33.35
N ASP A 292 -1.10 -10.77 34.01
CA ASP A 292 -0.79 -9.52 34.70
C ASP A 292 -0.50 -8.35 33.75
N LYS A 293 -0.22 -8.64 32.47
CA LYS A 293 -0.03 -7.64 31.43
C LYS A 293 -1.38 -6.99 31.11
N ARG A 294 -1.42 -5.64 31.10
CA ARG A 294 -2.66 -4.84 30.95
C ARG A 294 -2.66 -3.91 29.73
N ASP A 295 -1.82 -4.21 28.74
CA ASP A 295 -1.78 -3.50 27.46
C ASP A 295 -2.47 -4.31 26.36
N TRP A 296 -2.63 -3.70 25.19
CA TRP A 296 -3.37 -4.31 24.07
C TRP A 296 -2.73 -5.59 23.51
N THR A 297 -1.44 -5.83 23.74
CA THR A 297 -0.75 -7.06 23.31
C THR A 297 -0.97 -8.21 24.30
N ALA A 298 -1.53 -7.97 25.48
CA ALA A 298 -1.85 -9.02 26.43
C ALA A 298 -3.02 -9.89 25.97
N PRO A 299 -3.00 -11.21 26.24
CA PRO A 299 -4.16 -12.06 26.04
C PRO A 299 -5.35 -11.56 26.86
N GLN A 300 -6.49 -11.34 26.22
CA GLN A 300 -7.65 -10.72 26.83
C GLN A 300 -8.96 -11.26 26.27
N VAL A 301 -10.02 -11.12 27.05
CA VAL A 301 -11.38 -11.48 26.68
C VAL A 301 -12.20 -10.19 26.62
N VAL A 302 -12.88 -9.96 25.51
CA VAL A 302 -13.82 -8.86 25.34
C VAL A 302 -15.22 -9.44 25.30
N ASP A 303 -15.99 -9.21 26.36
CA ASP A 303 -17.44 -9.46 26.37
C ASP A 303 -18.14 -8.27 25.72
N THR A 304 -18.86 -8.48 24.62
CA THR A 304 -19.43 -7.40 23.79
C THR A 304 -20.84 -7.00 24.20
N GLY A 305 -21.52 -7.85 25.00
CA GLY A 305 -22.94 -7.70 25.34
C GLY A 305 -23.90 -8.34 24.32
N MET A 306 -23.40 -8.88 23.21
CA MET A 306 -24.22 -9.49 22.15
C MET A 306 -24.61 -10.93 22.48
N ALA A 307 -25.54 -11.13 23.41
CA ALA A 307 -25.99 -12.47 23.80
C ALA A 307 -26.51 -13.30 22.61
N GLY A 308 -26.17 -14.59 22.58
CA GLY A 308 -26.59 -15.53 21.53
C GLY A 308 -25.77 -15.46 20.23
N LYS A 309 -24.79 -14.57 20.13
CA LYS A 309 -23.82 -14.51 19.03
C LYS A 309 -22.63 -15.45 19.26
N PRO A 310 -21.92 -15.87 18.19
CA PRO A 310 -20.76 -16.75 18.30
C PRO A 310 -19.62 -16.16 19.14
N VAL A 311 -18.74 -17.03 19.61
CA VAL A 311 -17.49 -16.70 20.29
C VAL A 311 -16.33 -16.76 19.30
N LEU A 312 -15.61 -15.66 19.15
CA LEU A 312 -14.44 -15.57 18.28
C LEU A 312 -13.15 -15.68 19.08
N LEU A 313 -12.22 -16.52 18.65
CA LEU A 313 -10.80 -16.41 19.00
C LEU A 313 -10.05 -15.73 17.85
N LEU A 314 -9.48 -14.57 18.11
CA LEU A 314 -8.70 -13.79 17.15
C LEU A 314 -7.24 -13.69 17.63
N THR A 315 -6.34 -14.41 16.96
CA THR A 315 -4.91 -14.12 17.03
C THR A 315 -4.60 -12.97 16.09
N ARG A 316 -3.92 -11.93 16.59
CA ARG A 316 -3.87 -10.62 15.93
C ARG A 316 -2.50 -9.96 15.95
N ASP A 317 -2.34 -8.95 15.11
CA ASP A 317 -1.33 -7.90 15.27
C ASP A 317 -1.98 -6.52 15.51
N SER A 318 -1.25 -5.44 15.22
CA SER A 318 -1.69 -4.07 15.44
C SER A 318 -2.76 -3.59 14.44
N PHE A 319 -2.89 -4.19 13.25
CA PHE A 319 -3.90 -3.83 12.24
C PHE A 319 -5.32 -4.16 12.71
N SER A 320 -5.47 -5.29 13.41
CA SER A 320 -6.72 -5.68 14.07
C SER A 320 -7.30 -4.62 15.01
N ASN A 321 -6.49 -3.69 15.56
CA ASN A 321 -7.01 -2.68 16.48
C ASN A 321 -8.08 -1.79 15.83
N ALA A 322 -7.93 -1.46 14.54
CA ALA A 322 -8.94 -0.71 13.80
C ALA A 322 -10.08 -1.60 13.27
N LEU A 323 -9.88 -2.93 13.24
CA LEU A 323 -10.89 -3.90 12.80
C LEU A 323 -11.93 -4.20 13.89
N LEU A 324 -11.49 -4.24 15.16
CA LEU A 324 -12.31 -4.68 16.30
C LEU A 324 -13.66 -3.98 16.46
N PRO A 325 -13.78 -2.65 16.30
CA PRO A 325 -15.07 -1.97 16.46
C PRO A 325 -16.16 -2.55 15.54
N PHE A 326 -15.78 -2.99 14.34
CA PHE A 326 -16.69 -3.58 13.38
C PHE A 326 -17.10 -5.01 13.73
N LEU A 327 -16.30 -5.72 14.52
CA LEU A 327 -16.53 -7.10 14.92
C LEU A 327 -17.44 -7.22 16.16
N TYR A 328 -17.52 -6.20 17.01
CA TYR A 328 -18.26 -6.31 18.28
C TYR A 328 -19.73 -6.68 18.13
N GLY A 329 -20.38 -6.24 17.04
CA GLY A 329 -21.78 -6.57 16.77
C GLY A 329 -22.04 -8.02 16.34
N HIS A 330 -20.98 -8.77 15.98
CA HIS A 330 -21.09 -10.10 15.38
C HIS A 330 -20.81 -11.24 16.36
N PHE A 331 -20.16 -10.94 17.49
CA PHE A 331 -19.69 -11.94 18.43
C PHE A 331 -20.11 -11.58 19.84
N SER A 332 -20.52 -12.57 20.64
CA SER A 332 -20.86 -12.38 22.06
C SER A 332 -19.61 -12.14 22.91
N ARG A 333 -18.51 -12.76 22.49
CA ARG A 333 -17.20 -12.67 23.12
C ARG A 333 -16.11 -12.77 22.05
N ILE A 334 -15.08 -11.94 22.19
CA ILE A 334 -13.86 -12.00 21.38
C ILE A 334 -12.67 -12.25 22.30
N ILE A 335 -12.05 -13.41 22.16
CA ILE A 335 -10.80 -13.79 22.82
C ILE A 335 -9.67 -13.30 21.92
N LEU A 336 -8.77 -12.53 22.48
CA LEU A 336 -7.70 -11.85 21.76
C LEU A 336 -6.36 -12.33 22.27
N ALA A 337 -5.45 -12.65 21.37
CA ALA A 337 -4.07 -12.97 21.66
C ALA A 337 -3.16 -12.36 20.62
N HIS A 338 -2.03 -11.79 21.03
CA HIS A 338 -1.07 -11.23 20.09
C HIS A 338 -0.27 -12.34 19.40
N ASN A 339 0.02 -12.21 18.11
CA ASN A 339 0.76 -13.21 17.34
C ASN A 339 2.17 -13.50 17.89
N GLN A 340 2.80 -12.53 18.55
CA GLN A 340 4.08 -12.67 19.26
C GLN A 340 4.02 -13.64 20.46
N ASP A 341 2.85 -13.86 21.05
CA ASP A 341 2.64 -14.86 22.09
C ASP A 341 2.38 -16.27 21.50
N GLY A 342 2.56 -16.41 20.17
CA GLY A 342 2.26 -17.61 19.40
C GLY A 342 0.96 -17.47 18.61
N SER A 343 1.00 -17.77 17.31
CA SER A 343 -0.18 -17.73 16.43
C SER A 343 -1.06 -18.98 16.51
N TRP A 344 -0.60 -20.04 17.19
CA TRP A 344 -1.34 -21.29 17.41
C TRP A 344 -1.68 -21.47 18.90
N ARG A 345 -2.87 -21.02 19.29
CA ARG A 345 -3.29 -20.91 20.70
C ARG A 345 -4.25 -22.01 21.11
N THR A 346 -3.80 -23.26 21.09
CA THR A 346 -4.61 -24.42 21.51
C THR A 346 -5.07 -24.31 22.96
N ASP A 347 -4.26 -23.68 23.82
CA ASP A 347 -4.61 -23.37 25.21
C ASP A 347 -5.87 -22.50 25.33
N LEU A 348 -6.04 -21.52 24.43
CA LEU A 348 -7.22 -20.67 24.38
C LEU A 348 -8.41 -21.38 23.73
N VAL A 349 -8.16 -22.22 22.73
CA VAL A 349 -9.20 -23.06 22.10
C VAL A 349 -9.80 -24.01 23.14
N GLU A 350 -8.97 -24.69 23.93
CA GLU A 350 -9.39 -25.62 24.98
C GLU A 350 -10.10 -24.90 26.12
N ARG A 351 -9.65 -23.70 26.49
CA ARG A 351 -10.22 -22.94 27.61
C ARG A 351 -11.56 -22.29 27.27
N PHE A 352 -11.72 -21.77 26.06
CA PHE A 352 -12.85 -20.91 25.71
C PHE A 352 -13.83 -21.52 24.71
N HIS A 353 -13.49 -22.64 24.08
CA HIS A 353 -14.33 -23.33 23.10
C HIS A 353 -14.93 -22.37 22.06
N PRO A 354 -14.10 -21.63 21.31
CA PRO A 354 -14.59 -20.65 20.35
C PRO A 354 -15.38 -21.32 19.22
N ASP A 355 -16.37 -20.61 18.69
CA ASP A 355 -17.14 -21.03 17.52
C ASP A 355 -16.39 -20.75 16.21
N LEU A 356 -15.43 -19.81 16.23
CA LEU A 356 -14.62 -19.42 15.09
C LEU A 356 -13.21 -19.03 15.55
N VAL A 357 -12.18 -19.44 14.80
CA VAL A 357 -10.81 -18.98 15.00
C VAL A 357 -10.34 -18.21 13.77
N ILE A 358 -9.90 -16.98 13.98
CA ILE A 358 -9.27 -16.14 12.96
C ILE A 358 -7.82 -15.87 13.36
N LEU A 359 -6.89 -16.11 12.43
CA LEU A 359 -5.55 -15.58 12.48
C LEU A 359 -5.47 -14.36 11.58
N GLU A 360 -5.34 -13.17 12.16
CA GLU A 360 -5.11 -11.93 11.45
C GLU A 360 -3.61 -11.61 11.42
N VAL A 361 -3.11 -11.33 10.22
CA VAL A 361 -1.70 -10.99 9.96
C VAL A 361 -1.58 -9.97 8.83
N VAL A 362 -0.61 -9.07 8.94
CA VAL A 362 -0.17 -8.24 7.82
C VAL A 362 0.48 -9.10 6.72
N GLU A 363 0.32 -8.68 5.47
CA GLU A 363 0.81 -9.31 4.25
C GLU A 363 2.29 -9.73 4.32
N ASN A 364 3.18 -8.82 4.73
CA ASN A 364 4.59 -9.11 4.93
C ASN A 364 4.89 -10.21 5.98
N GLY A 365 3.94 -10.49 6.88
CA GLY A 365 4.01 -11.52 7.90
C GLY A 365 3.31 -12.82 7.51
N ALA A 366 2.51 -12.83 6.44
CA ALA A 366 1.64 -13.95 6.08
C ALA A 366 2.41 -15.27 5.90
N PHE A 367 3.58 -15.21 5.26
CA PHE A 367 4.42 -16.39 5.03
C PHE A 367 4.97 -17.00 6.35
N TYR A 368 5.20 -16.18 7.38
CA TYR A 368 5.75 -16.63 8.66
C TYR A 368 4.66 -16.94 9.71
N ALA A 369 3.39 -16.77 9.35
CA ALA A 369 2.27 -16.74 10.28
C ALA A 369 1.88 -18.11 10.87
N LEU A 370 2.35 -19.23 10.30
CA LEU A 370 1.87 -20.58 10.62
C LEU A 370 2.92 -21.54 11.24
N PRO A 371 3.71 -21.15 12.26
CA PRO A 371 4.61 -22.08 12.96
C PRO A 371 3.82 -23.16 13.73
N ASP A 372 4.46 -24.26 14.10
CA ASP A 372 3.91 -25.24 15.07
C ASP A 372 2.53 -25.84 14.71
N ALA A 373 2.27 -26.03 13.41
CA ALA A 373 1.05 -26.68 12.94
C ALA A 373 1.13 -28.22 13.07
N PRO A 374 0.03 -28.91 13.41
CA PRO A 374 -0.02 -30.37 13.34
C PRO A 374 0.13 -30.84 11.89
N PRO A 375 0.60 -32.08 11.65
CA PRO A 375 0.76 -32.59 10.30
C PRO A 375 -0.61 -32.78 9.62
N PRO A 376 -0.77 -32.41 8.34
CA PRO A 376 -2.02 -32.60 7.62
C PRO A 376 -2.20 -34.05 7.15
N SER A 377 -3.44 -34.40 6.79
CA SER A 377 -3.80 -35.68 6.21
C SER A 377 -3.09 -35.93 4.87
N LEU A 378 -2.93 -37.21 4.51
CA LEU A 378 -2.42 -37.60 3.20
C LEU A 378 -3.26 -37.05 2.05
N SER A 379 -4.58 -36.93 2.26
CA SER A 379 -5.50 -36.37 1.28
C SER A 379 -5.22 -34.88 1.01
N ALA A 380 -4.96 -34.11 2.08
CA ALA A 380 -4.63 -32.70 1.96
C ALA A 380 -3.27 -32.51 1.27
N ARG A 381 -2.26 -33.31 1.64
CA ARG A 381 -0.95 -33.30 0.96
C ARG A 381 -1.07 -33.56 -0.54
N ALA A 382 -1.91 -34.52 -0.94
CA ALA A 382 -2.15 -34.80 -2.35
C ALA A 382 -2.77 -33.61 -3.10
N ARG A 383 -3.77 -32.94 -2.51
CA ARG A 383 -4.39 -31.73 -3.10
C ARG A 383 -3.40 -30.56 -3.18
N ILE A 384 -2.56 -30.38 -2.16
CA ILE A 384 -1.51 -29.35 -2.13
C ILE A 384 -0.50 -29.61 -3.25
N ASN A 385 0.01 -30.83 -3.37
CA ASN A 385 0.94 -31.19 -4.45
C ASN A 385 0.33 -30.89 -5.82
N HIS A 386 -0.92 -31.32 -6.05
CA HIS A 386 -1.60 -31.05 -7.32
C HIS A 386 -1.75 -29.55 -7.61
N ALA A 387 -2.13 -28.75 -6.61
CA ALA A 387 -2.27 -27.29 -6.76
C ALA A 387 -0.93 -26.60 -7.05
N VAL A 388 0.13 -26.97 -6.31
CA VAL A 388 1.48 -26.41 -6.52
C VAL A 388 2.04 -26.82 -7.87
N GLU A 389 1.93 -28.09 -8.27
CA GLU A 389 2.36 -28.57 -9.58
C GLU A 389 1.57 -27.92 -10.72
N ALA A 390 0.27 -27.68 -10.54
CA ALA A 390 -0.54 -26.93 -11.51
C ALA A 390 -0.07 -25.48 -11.65
N ALA A 391 0.17 -24.79 -10.53
CA ALA A 391 0.69 -23.42 -10.54
C ALA A 391 2.09 -23.33 -11.16
N GLN A 392 2.97 -24.29 -10.87
CA GLN A 392 4.28 -24.38 -11.50
C GLN A 392 4.18 -24.64 -13.01
N ARG A 393 3.25 -25.48 -13.47
CA ARG A 393 2.99 -25.68 -14.90
C ARG A 393 2.43 -24.44 -15.57
N GLN A 394 1.55 -23.70 -14.90
CA GLN A 394 1.05 -22.41 -15.39
C GLN A 394 2.18 -21.38 -15.49
N ALA A 395 3.04 -21.27 -14.48
CA ALA A 395 4.21 -20.39 -14.51
C ALA A 395 5.23 -20.81 -15.58
N ALA A 396 5.47 -22.11 -15.78
CA ALA A 396 6.35 -22.63 -16.83
C ALA A 396 5.73 -22.52 -18.24
N ALA A 397 4.41 -22.46 -18.34
CA ALA A 397 3.69 -22.18 -19.58
C ALA A 397 3.57 -20.68 -19.87
N ALA A 398 3.78 -19.82 -18.86
CA ALA A 398 3.95 -18.38 -18.98
C ALA A 398 5.39 -18.05 -19.43
N GLU A 399 5.75 -18.50 -20.63
CA GLU A 399 6.73 -17.76 -21.45
C GLU A 399 6.11 -16.37 -21.77
N PRO A 400 6.88 -15.31 -22.06
CA PRO A 400 6.31 -14.08 -22.60
C PRO A 400 5.52 -14.48 -23.86
N ARG A 401 4.18 -14.37 -23.79
CA ARG A 401 3.31 -14.76 -24.90
C ARG A 401 3.77 -13.95 -26.11
N ARG A 402 4.10 -14.66 -27.20
CA ARG A 402 4.58 -14.02 -28.42
C ARG A 402 3.42 -13.19 -28.98
N GLY A 403 3.72 -11.93 -29.29
CA GLY A 403 2.85 -11.06 -30.04
C GLY A 403 2.25 -11.71 -31.28
N GLN A 404 0.98 -11.44 -31.50
CA GLN A 404 0.21 -11.80 -32.67
C GLN A 404 0.30 -10.67 -33.71
N LEU A 405 0.35 -11.06 -34.99
CA LEU A 405 0.15 -10.14 -36.10
C LEU A 405 -1.24 -10.43 -36.67
N ILE A 406 -2.16 -9.48 -36.52
CA ILE A 406 -3.57 -9.62 -36.91
C ILE A 406 -3.90 -8.53 -37.93
N GLU A 407 -4.36 -8.95 -39.11
CA GLU A 407 -4.87 -8.04 -40.15
C GLU A 407 -6.34 -8.37 -40.42
N GLY A 408 -7.18 -7.33 -40.40
CA GLY A 408 -8.58 -7.41 -40.82
C GLY A 408 -8.74 -7.54 -42.33
N THR A 409 -9.97 -7.36 -42.78
CA THR A 409 -10.42 -7.59 -44.14
C THR A 409 -10.65 -6.27 -44.87
N GLN A 410 -11.71 -6.16 -45.67
CA GLN A 410 -12.15 -4.90 -46.28
C GLN A 410 -13.57 -4.52 -45.81
N GLY A 411 -14.07 -5.20 -44.80
CA GLY A 411 -15.37 -4.93 -44.21
C GLY A 411 -15.29 -5.03 -42.70
N PRO A 412 -16.39 -4.73 -42.00
CA PRO A 412 -16.40 -4.63 -40.54
C PRO A 412 -15.91 -5.91 -39.85
N ASP A 413 -14.85 -5.78 -39.06
CA ASP A 413 -14.22 -6.85 -38.33
C ASP A 413 -14.32 -6.65 -36.81
N THR A 414 -14.19 -7.76 -36.08
CA THR A 414 -13.95 -7.74 -34.63
C THR A 414 -12.62 -8.45 -34.39
N LEU A 415 -11.59 -7.65 -34.15
CA LEU A 415 -10.22 -8.09 -33.96
C LEU A 415 -9.90 -8.03 -32.47
N THR A 416 -9.43 -9.15 -31.93
CA THR A 416 -9.06 -9.24 -30.52
C THR A 416 -7.69 -9.89 -30.42
N GLY A 417 -6.77 -9.17 -29.79
CA GLY A 417 -5.47 -9.68 -29.39
C GLY A 417 -5.57 -10.69 -28.26
N GLY A 418 -4.40 -11.17 -27.84
CA GLY A 418 -4.23 -12.13 -26.77
C GLY A 418 -3.64 -11.43 -25.56
N ASP A 419 -2.80 -12.16 -24.83
CA ASP A 419 -1.83 -11.46 -23.99
C ASP A 419 -0.47 -11.45 -24.70
N GLY A 420 0.36 -10.45 -24.39
CA GLY A 420 1.66 -10.21 -25.05
C GLY A 420 1.58 -9.06 -26.06
N PRO A 421 2.71 -8.61 -26.63
CA PRO A 421 2.75 -7.40 -27.47
C PRO A 421 2.28 -7.68 -28.90
N ASP A 422 1.01 -7.39 -29.19
CA ASP A 422 0.34 -7.65 -30.46
C ASP A 422 0.48 -6.48 -31.47
N ASP A 423 0.38 -6.76 -32.77
CA ASP A 423 0.31 -5.76 -33.85
C ASP A 423 -0.97 -6.03 -34.67
N ILE A 424 -1.97 -5.17 -34.51
CA ILE A 424 -3.33 -5.36 -35.04
C ILE A 424 -3.68 -4.20 -35.98
N THR A 425 -4.22 -4.51 -37.15
CA THR A 425 -4.68 -3.51 -38.14
C THR A 425 -6.03 -3.91 -38.74
N GLY A 426 -7.07 -3.09 -38.57
CA GLY A 426 -8.44 -3.33 -39.08
C GLY A 426 -8.60 -3.23 -40.59
N ARG A 427 -7.99 -2.20 -41.20
CA ARG A 427 -7.91 -1.89 -42.64
C ARG A 427 -9.07 -1.04 -43.18
N GLU A 428 -10.11 -1.63 -43.78
CA GLU A 428 -11.27 -0.90 -44.32
C GLU A 428 -12.52 -1.49 -43.67
N GLY A 429 -13.50 -0.65 -43.35
CA GLY A 429 -14.72 -1.04 -42.65
C GLY A 429 -14.70 -0.57 -41.21
N ALA A 430 -15.90 -0.42 -40.61
CA ALA A 430 -16.05 0.01 -39.23
C ALA A 430 -15.69 -1.13 -38.26
N ASP A 431 -14.47 -1.12 -37.75
CA ASP A 431 -13.86 -2.21 -37.01
C ASP A 431 -13.95 -2.01 -35.49
N LEU A 432 -14.01 -3.14 -34.77
CA LEU A 432 -13.74 -3.19 -33.33
C LEU A 432 -12.39 -3.85 -33.11
N VAL A 433 -11.40 -3.09 -32.66
CA VAL A 433 -10.03 -3.54 -32.39
C VAL A 433 -9.78 -3.52 -30.88
N ASP A 434 -9.35 -4.64 -30.30
CA ASP A 434 -9.04 -4.79 -28.88
C ASP A 434 -7.68 -5.50 -28.73
N GLY A 435 -6.67 -4.86 -28.14
CA GLY A 435 -5.31 -5.40 -27.99
C GLY A 435 -5.19 -6.46 -26.89
N GLY A 436 -5.92 -6.27 -25.79
CA GLY A 436 -5.84 -7.15 -24.63
C GLY A 436 -4.66 -6.78 -23.72
N PRO A 437 -4.17 -7.70 -22.85
CA PRO A 437 -3.05 -7.40 -21.98
C PRO A 437 -1.70 -7.49 -22.73
N GLY A 438 -0.99 -6.39 -22.93
CA GLY A 438 0.21 -6.37 -23.75
C GLY A 438 0.73 -4.95 -23.94
N ASN A 439 1.88 -4.82 -24.58
CA ASN A 439 2.31 -3.52 -25.12
C ASN A 439 2.09 -3.57 -26.62
N ASP A 440 0.91 -3.13 -27.06
CA ASP A 440 0.36 -3.44 -28.36
C ASP A 440 0.56 -2.29 -29.37
N ARG A 441 0.34 -2.61 -30.64
CA ARG A 441 0.31 -1.64 -31.74
C ARG A 441 -1.00 -1.81 -32.49
N LEU A 442 -1.94 -0.90 -32.26
CA LEU A 442 -3.29 -1.02 -32.78
C LEU A 442 -3.58 0.09 -33.80
N ARG A 443 -4.21 -0.30 -34.91
CA ARG A 443 -4.68 0.58 -35.98
C ARG A 443 -6.11 0.17 -36.34
N GLY A 444 -7.08 1.09 -36.27
CA GLY A 444 -8.41 0.87 -36.84
C GLY A 444 -8.30 0.75 -38.36
N GLY A 445 -8.04 1.85 -39.05
CA GLY A 445 -7.84 1.81 -40.50
C GLY A 445 -8.53 2.94 -41.23
N GLN A 446 -9.58 2.62 -41.99
CA GLN A 446 -10.44 3.53 -42.74
C GLN A 446 -11.88 3.23 -42.34
N ASP A 447 -12.74 4.23 -42.42
CA ASP A 447 -14.07 4.23 -41.81
C ASP A 447 -14.01 4.31 -40.27
N ASN A 448 -15.18 4.46 -39.65
CA ASN A 448 -15.29 4.79 -38.23
C ASN A 448 -15.04 3.58 -37.32
N ASP A 449 -13.92 3.57 -36.63
CA ASP A 449 -13.44 2.45 -35.83
C ASP A 449 -13.60 2.67 -34.32
N THR A 450 -13.54 1.56 -33.57
CA THR A 450 -13.43 1.53 -32.11
C THR A 450 -12.17 0.77 -31.74
N VAL A 451 -11.16 1.45 -31.20
CA VAL A 451 -9.87 0.83 -30.84
C VAL A 451 -9.66 0.86 -29.32
N ARG A 452 -9.26 -0.27 -28.74
CA ARG A 452 -8.99 -0.43 -27.31
C ARG A 452 -7.61 -1.04 -27.12
N GLY A 453 -6.69 -0.32 -26.49
CA GLY A 453 -5.35 -0.80 -26.14
C GLY A 453 -5.44 -2.03 -25.24
N GLY A 454 -5.96 -1.85 -24.04
CA GLY A 454 -6.12 -2.93 -23.10
C GLY A 454 -5.28 -2.63 -21.88
N ALA A 455 -4.36 -3.50 -21.49
CA ALA A 455 -3.50 -3.24 -20.34
C ALA A 455 -2.02 -3.38 -20.71
N GLY A 456 -1.22 -2.35 -20.45
CA GLY A 456 0.19 -2.24 -20.82
C GLY A 456 0.43 -0.96 -21.63
N ASP A 457 1.66 -0.74 -22.08
CA ASP A 457 2.01 0.52 -22.76
C ASP A 457 1.76 0.39 -24.26
N ASP A 458 0.64 0.94 -24.73
CA ASP A 458 0.14 0.72 -26.09
C ASP A 458 0.49 1.87 -27.04
N TRP A 459 0.54 1.54 -28.34
CA TRP A 459 0.59 2.52 -29.42
C TRP A 459 -0.69 2.42 -30.25
N LEU A 460 -1.46 3.51 -30.30
CA LEU A 460 -2.84 3.51 -30.76
C LEU A 460 -3.08 4.57 -31.83
N THR A 461 -3.89 4.22 -32.83
CA THR A 461 -4.47 5.15 -33.80
C THR A 461 -5.80 4.61 -34.31
N GLY A 462 -6.86 5.44 -34.32
CA GLY A 462 -8.12 5.10 -34.98
C GLY A 462 -7.92 4.92 -36.47
N GLY A 463 -7.27 5.88 -37.13
CA GLY A 463 -6.92 5.76 -38.54
C GLY A 463 -7.44 6.96 -39.30
N LYS A 464 -8.14 6.73 -40.40
CA LYS A 464 -8.88 7.76 -41.12
C LYS A 464 -10.35 7.70 -40.73
N ASP A 465 -11.00 8.85 -40.83
CA ASP A 465 -12.42 9.06 -40.54
C ASP A 465 -12.67 9.27 -39.03
N ASP A 466 -13.88 9.00 -38.53
CA ASP A 466 -14.24 9.41 -37.16
C ASP A 466 -14.20 8.21 -36.21
N ASP A 467 -13.23 8.20 -35.30
CA ASP A 467 -12.86 7.06 -34.46
C ASP A 467 -13.07 7.31 -32.96
N GLU A 468 -13.29 6.23 -32.20
CA GLU A 468 -13.22 6.24 -30.74
C GLU A 468 -12.08 5.35 -30.25
N VAL A 469 -11.17 5.90 -29.43
CA VAL A 469 -9.98 5.18 -28.94
C VAL A 469 -9.92 5.20 -27.41
N TRP A 470 -9.56 4.05 -26.83
CA TRP A 470 -9.26 3.86 -25.41
C TRP A 470 -7.84 3.32 -25.24
N GLY A 471 -7.07 3.93 -24.35
CA GLY A 471 -5.77 3.42 -23.91
C GLY A 471 -5.92 2.20 -23.01
N GLY A 472 -6.66 2.39 -21.92
CA GLY A 472 -6.68 1.47 -20.80
C GLY A 472 -5.53 1.74 -19.82
N PRO A 473 -5.21 0.81 -18.91
CA PRO A 473 -4.13 1.03 -17.93
C PRO A 473 -2.74 0.86 -18.56
N GLY A 474 -1.91 1.89 -18.52
CA GLY A 474 -0.52 1.86 -18.99
C GLY A 474 -0.07 3.23 -19.49
N ALA A 475 1.17 3.36 -19.91
CA ALA A 475 1.67 4.61 -20.51
C ALA A 475 1.44 4.59 -22.02
N ASP A 476 0.29 5.10 -22.47
CA ASP A 476 -0.15 4.92 -23.86
C ASP A 476 0.27 6.05 -24.78
N ILE A 477 0.41 5.72 -26.06
CA ILE A 477 0.74 6.67 -27.13
C ILE A 477 -0.42 6.73 -28.12
N PHE A 478 -1.15 7.84 -28.07
CA PHE A 478 -2.20 8.16 -29.03
C PHE A 478 -1.57 8.92 -30.21
N ASN A 479 -1.42 8.24 -31.34
CA ASN A 479 -0.79 8.79 -32.53
C ASN A 479 -1.80 9.57 -33.36
N ALA A 480 -1.52 10.85 -33.60
CA ALA A 480 -2.36 11.71 -34.41
C ALA A 480 -1.59 12.27 -35.61
N PHE A 481 -2.25 12.34 -36.77
CA PHE A 481 -1.60 12.75 -38.01
C PHE A 481 -2.59 13.51 -38.93
N PRO A 482 -2.08 14.33 -39.87
CA PRO A 482 -2.93 15.02 -40.83
C PRO A 482 -3.77 14.05 -41.67
N GLY A 483 -5.07 14.30 -41.76
CA GLY A 483 -6.01 13.47 -42.53
C GLY A 483 -6.58 12.26 -41.79
N ALA A 484 -6.34 12.15 -40.47
CA ALA A 484 -6.95 11.12 -39.63
C ALA A 484 -8.47 11.29 -39.45
N GLY A 485 -9.04 12.49 -39.60
CA GLY A 485 -10.47 12.74 -39.31
C GLY A 485 -10.68 13.21 -37.87
N LEU A 486 -11.77 12.82 -37.21
CA LEU A 486 -12.04 13.11 -35.81
C LEU A 486 -11.71 11.89 -34.93
N GLU A 487 -10.66 12.01 -34.15
CA GLU A 487 -10.27 11.02 -33.16
C GLU A 487 -10.80 11.40 -31.77
N VAL A 488 -11.53 10.53 -31.07
CA VAL A 488 -12.03 10.78 -29.72
C VAL A 488 -11.37 9.82 -28.74
N VAL A 489 -10.39 10.33 -27.99
CA VAL A 489 -9.73 9.59 -26.92
C VAL A 489 -10.58 9.69 -25.65
N MET A 490 -11.02 8.53 -25.18
CA MET A 490 -12.08 8.44 -24.17
C MET A 490 -11.58 8.43 -22.73
N ASP A 491 -10.33 8.05 -22.49
CA ASP A 491 -9.77 7.79 -21.16
C ASP A 491 -8.34 8.31 -20.93
N PHE A 492 -7.86 9.25 -21.77
CA PHE A 492 -6.51 9.83 -21.67
C PHE A 492 -6.15 10.25 -20.23
N ASN A 493 -5.08 9.65 -19.68
CA ASN A 493 -4.66 9.84 -18.30
C ASN A 493 -3.15 10.11 -18.17
N ILE A 494 -2.81 11.36 -17.88
CA ILE A 494 -1.42 11.76 -17.67
C ILE A 494 -0.73 11.09 -16.47
N ALA A 495 -1.50 10.57 -15.51
CA ALA A 495 -0.94 9.88 -14.35
C ALA A 495 -0.40 8.49 -14.71
N ASP A 496 -0.95 7.87 -15.76
CA ASP A 496 -0.52 6.55 -16.24
C ASP A 496 0.68 6.66 -17.18
N GLY A 497 0.86 7.84 -17.79
CA GLY A 497 2.01 8.17 -18.65
C GLY A 497 1.61 8.51 -20.08
N ASP A 498 0.32 8.69 -20.33
CA ASP A 498 -0.22 8.91 -21.68
C ASP A 498 0.34 10.13 -22.38
N LEU A 499 0.56 9.96 -23.68
CA LEU A 499 1.11 10.97 -24.57
C LEU A 499 0.34 10.98 -25.88
N VAL A 500 0.12 12.18 -26.41
CA VAL A 500 -0.24 12.34 -27.82
C VAL A 500 1.04 12.46 -28.64
N ARG A 501 1.12 11.76 -29.77
CA ARG A 501 2.28 11.81 -30.66
C ARG A 501 1.91 12.36 -32.02
N LEU A 502 2.74 13.29 -32.51
CA LEU A 502 2.59 13.93 -33.81
C LEU A 502 3.85 13.77 -34.66
N ASP A 503 3.66 13.64 -35.97
CA ASP A 503 4.77 13.59 -36.93
C ASP A 503 5.54 14.92 -36.99
N ALA A 504 6.84 14.83 -37.29
CA ALA A 504 7.73 15.97 -37.47
C ALA A 504 7.17 16.98 -38.48
N GLY A 505 7.08 18.26 -38.08
CA GLY A 505 6.62 19.33 -38.98
C GLY A 505 5.09 19.45 -39.11
N THR A 506 4.33 18.63 -38.39
CA THR A 506 2.87 18.77 -38.30
C THR A 506 2.50 20.08 -37.59
N SER A 507 1.67 20.90 -38.22
CA SER A 507 1.11 22.10 -37.59
C SER A 507 -0.07 21.70 -36.71
N TRP A 508 -0.03 22.13 -35.44
CA TRP A 508 -1.08 21.83 -34.49
C TRP A 508 -1.36 23.00 -33.54
N GLU A 509 -2.57 23.02 -33.01
CA GLU A 509 -2.95 23.88 -31.90
C GLU A 509 -3.88 23.12 -30.94
N ALA A 510 -3.69 23.28 -29.63
CA ALA A 510 -4.60 22.73 -28.63
C ALA A 510 -5.48 23.83 -28.02
N ARG A 511 -6.78 23.56 -27.87
CA ARG A 511 -7.76 24.47 -27.29
C ARG A 511 -8.64 23.72 -26.29
N GLN A 512 -9.08 24.42 -25.25
CA GLN A 512 -10.11 23.89 -24.36
C GLN A 512 -11.49 24.14 -24.97
N GLU A 513 -12.30 23.09 -25.13
CA GLU A 513 -13.70 23.18 -25.57
C GLU A 513 -14.61 22.47 -24.57
N GLY A 514 -15.38 23.23 -23.79
CA GLY A 514 -16.20 22.67 -22.73
C GLY A 514 -15.34 21.98 -21.66
N ALA A 515 -15.57 20.69 -21.45
CA ALA A 515 -14.79 19.87 -20.52
C ALA A 515 -13.57 19.21 -21.17
N ASP A 516 -13.43 19.31 -22.49
CA ASP A 516 -12.50 18.50 -23.27
C ASP A 516 -11.35 19.33 -23.82
N THR A 517 -10.19 18.71 -24.02
CA THR A 517 -9.06 19.32 -24.72
C THR A 517 -9.09 18.87 -26.17
N VAL A 518 -9.14 19.81 -27.10
CA VAL A 518 -9.21 19.55 -28.54
C VAL A 518 -7.92 19.98 -29.22
N ILE A 519 -7.30 19.05 -29.92
CA ILE A 519 -6.07 19.22 -30.69
C ILE A 519 -6.45 19.30 -32.15
N TYR A 520 -6.19 20.43 -32.77
CA TYR A 520 -6.41 20.68 -34.19
C TYR A 520 -5.13 20.38 -34.96
N ILE A 521 -5.20 19.50 -35.95
CA ILE A 521 -4.04 18.93 -36.65
C ILE A 521 -4.31 18.96 -38.14
N ASP A 522 -3.87 20.00 -38.85
CA ASP A 522 -4.02 20.23 -40.30
C ASP A 522 -5.16 19.44 -41.00
N GLY A 523 -6.42 19.83 -40.73
CA GLY A 523 -7.61 19.20 -41.31
C GLY A 523 -8.22 18.03 -40.52
N ALA A 524 -7.53 17.54 -39.49
CA ALA A 524 -7.99 16.55 -38.52
C ALA A 524 -8.13 17.15 -37.12
N LYS A 525 -8.78 16.42 -36.22
CA LYS A 525 -8.96 16.78 -34.81
C LYS A 525 -8.79 15.55 -33.92
N MET A 526 -8.15 15.74 -32.77
CA MET A 526 -8.17 14.78 -31.67
C MET A 526 -8.80 15.41 -30.44
N VAL A 527 -9.75 14.73 -29.81
CA VAL A 527 -10.45 15.17 -28.61
C VAL A 527 -10.04 14.29 -27.44
N LEU A 528 -9.41 14.89 -26.44
CA LEU A 528 -9.15 14.24 -25.15
C LEU A 528 -10.34 14.51 -24.23
N LYS A 529 -11.24 13.52 -24.13
CA LYS A 529 -12.53 13.66 -23.47
C LYS A 529 -12.37 13.78 -21.96
N GLY A 530 -12.98 14.80 -21.37
CA GLY A 530 -12.90 15.09 -19.94
C GLY A 530 -11.55 15.63 -19.45
N VAL A 531 -10.59 15.84 -20.35
CA VAL A 531 -9.25 16.32 -20.00
C VAL A 531 -9.17 17.84 -20.10
N ARG A 532 -8.64 18.46 -19.04
CA ARG A 532 -8.48 19.91 -18.95
C ARG A 532 -7.10 20.34 -19.45
N LEU A 533 -7.04 21.28 -20.39
CA LEU A 533 -5.80 21.70 -21.05
C LEU A 533 -4.78 22.30 -20.05
N ASP A 534 -5.26 22.96 -19.00
CA ASP A 534 -4.42 23.52 -17.93
C ASP A 534 -3.86 22.47 -16.97
N SER A 535 -4.35 21.23 -17.04
CA SER A 535 -3.81 20.10 -16.25
C SER A 535 -2.69 19.35 -16.97
N LEU A 536 -2.47 19.62 -18.26
CA LEU A 536 -1.48 18.92 -19.08
C LEU A 536 -0.07 19.53 -18.91
N PRO A 537 0.97 18.71 -18.61
CA PRO A 537 2.34 19.18 -18.47
C PRO A 537 2.93 19.54 -19.82
N PRO A 538 3.97 20.40 -19.93
CA PRO A 538 4.50 20.85 -21.23
C PRO A 538 4.93 19.78 -22.23
N ALA A 539 5.18 18.54 -21.80
CA ALA A 539 5.66 17.43 -22.62
C ALA A 539 4.58 16.37 -22.95
N TRP A 540 3.29 16.70 -22.78
CA TRP A 540 2.16 15.83 -23.07
C TRP A 540 1.95 15.53 -24.57
N ILE A 541 2.54 16.35 -25.44
CA ILE A 541 2.67 16.08 -26.87
C ILE A 541 4.14 15.78 -27.19
N GLY A 542 4.40 14.60 -27.74
CA GLY A 542 5.67 14.24 -28.36
C GLY A 542 5.67 14.59 -29.85
N ILE A 543 6.73 15.24 -30.32
CA ILE A 543 6.98 15.43 -31.76
C ILE A 543 8.09 14.49 -32.17
N ASP A 544 7.81 13.59 -33.12
CA ASP A 544 8.85 12.74 -33.68
C ASP A 544 9.85 13.58 -34.47
N GLY A 545 11.15 13.32 -34.28
CA GLY A 545 12.18 13.83 -35.18
C GLY A 545 12.14 13.08 -36.52
N PRO A 546 12.66 13.65 -37.61
CA PRO A 546 12.83 12.89 -38.85
C PRO A 546 13.69 11.64 -38.54
N ARG A 547 13.15 10.45 -38.85
CA ARG A 547 13.87 9.18 -38.73
C ARG A 547 15.11 9.14 -39.63
#